data_AF-G4ZP47-F1
#
_entry.id   AF-G4ZP47-F1
#
_cell.length_a   1.000
_cell.length_b   1.000
_cell.length_c   1.000
_cell.angle_alpha   90.00
_cell.angle_beta   90.00
_cell.angle_gamma   90.00
#
_symmetry.space_group_name_H-M   'P 1'
#
loop_
_entity.id
_entity.type
_entity.pdbx_description
1 polymer ?
#
loop_
_entity_poly.entity_id
_entity_poly.type
_entity_poly.pdbx_seq_one_letter_code
_entity_poly.pdbx_strand_id
1 'polypeptide(L)'
;LESFSGKSEYEGLGAGFRDWGLRFLDELVAAQVISGGNRLDKFKVRVLNRYLEGPARKCFDRMKAFWAVEAPTLEHMMNRRLEVYAKEITIEQTSWLMKARKRPNSSWTEQYLYLMCSDKSCRPLGPAVHL
;
A
#
# COMPACT_ATOMS: atom_id res chain seq x y z
N LEU A 1 5.96 -3.57 -12.39
CA LEU A 1 5.51 -3.45 -10.99
C LEU A 1 5.46 -4.82 -10.31
N GLU A 2 5.93 -4.93 -9.07
CA GLU A 2 5.83 -6.15 -8.26
C GLU A 2 4.43 -6.35 -7.64
N SER A 3 4.07 -7.60 -7.36
CA SER A 3 2.79 -7.96 -6.74
C SER A 3 2.72 -7.54 -5.28
N PHE A 4 1.55 -7.09 -4.84
CA PHE A 4 1.28 -6.71 -3.45
C PHE A 4 0.65 -7.85 -2.66
N SER A 5 1.39 -8.35 -1.67
CA SER A 5 0.95 -9.44 -0.79
C SER A 5 0.18 -8.96 0.45
N GLY A 6 0.29 -7.68 0.80
CA GLY A 6 -0.24 -7.13 2.05
C GLY A 6 0.59 -7.47 3.29
N LYS A 7 1.75 -8.12 3.11
CA LYS A 7 2.73 -8.30 4.18
C LYS A 7 3.55 -7.03 4.34
N SER A 8 3.81 -6.66 5.58
CA SER A 8 4.77 -5.61 5.87
C SER A 8 6.19 -6.15 5.67
N GLU A 9 7.02 -5.43 4.94
CA GLU A 9 8.47 -5.72 4.84
C GLU A 9 9.16 -5.55 6.20
N TYR A 10 8.63 -4.63 7.02
CA TYR A 10 9.15 -4.31 8.32
C TYR A 10 8.02 -4.26 9.34
N GLU A 11 7.97 -5.25 10.22
CA GLU A 11 6.93 -5.38 11.24
C GLU A 11 6.61 -4.06 11.96
N GLY A 12 5.35 -3.62 11.88
CA GLY A 12 4.88 -2.34 12.42
C GLY A 12 4.82 -1.19 11.41
N LEU A 13 5.55 -1.22 10.30
CA LEU A 13 5.59 -0.09 9.36
C LEU A 13 4.39 0.03 8.40
N GLY A 14 3.36 -0.79 8.63
CA GLY A 14 2.25 -0.96 7.69
C GLY A 14 2.69 -1.77 6.46
N ALA A 15 1.74 -2.17 5.63
CA ALA A 15 2.03 -3.00 4.47
C ALA A 15 2.62 -2.22 3.27
N GLY A 16 2.88 -0.92 3.39
CA GLY A 16 3.38 -0.09 2.29
C GLY A 16 2.36 0.13 1.15
N PHE A 17 1.06 -0.07 1.41
CA PHE A 17 0.03 -0.05 0.37
C PHE A 17 -0.07 1.31 -0.36
N ARG A 18 0.12 2.42 0.36
CA ARG A 18 0.04 3.77 -0.25
C ARG A 18 1.10 3.95 -1.33
N ASP A 19 2.36 3.70 -1.00
CA ASP A 19 3.48 3.90 -1.94
C ASP A 19 3.41 2.91 -3.10
N TRP A 20 3.06 1.66 -2.81
CA TRP A 20 2.79 0.67 -3.85
C TRP A 20 1.62 1.10 -4.76
N GLY A 21 0.53 1.61 -4.18
CA GLY A 21 -0.67 2.03 -4.88
C GLY A 21 -0.43 3.21 -5.82
N LEU A 22 0.38 4.20 -5.40
CA LEU A 22 0.80 5.31 -6.25
C LEU A 22 1.61 4.82 -7.46
N ARG A 23 2.57 3.92 -7.25
CA ARG A 23 3.33 3.31 -8.36
C ARG A 23 2.43 2.51 -9.31
N PHE A 24 1.43 1.83 -8.78
CA PHE A 24 0.42 1.15 -9.59
C PHE A 24 -0.38 2.12 -10.47
N LEU A 25 -0.84 3.23 -9.91
CA LEU A 25 -1.59 4.25 -10.66
C LEU A 25 -0.73 4.88 -11.76
N ASP A 26 0.54 5.17 -11.48
CA ASP A 26 1.48 5.75 -12.44
C ASP A 26 1.72 4.81 -13.63
N GLU A 27 2.01 3.53 -13.36
CA GLU A 27 2.15 2.49 -14.38
C GLU A 27 0.86 2.29 -15.19
N LEU A 28 -0.30 2.38 -14.54
CA LEU A 28 -1.60 2.26 -15.19
C LEU A 28 -1.86 3.44 -16.15
N VAL A 29 -1.48 4.66 -15.76
CA VAL A 29 -1.57 5.86 -16.60
C VAL A 29 -0.61 5.74 -17.79
N ALA A 30 0.64 5.37 -17.56
CA ALA A 30 1.62 5.15 -18.63
C ALA A 30 1.12 4.11 -19.65
N ALA A 31 0.57 2.98 -19.19
CA ALA A 31 0.00 1.96 -20.06
C ALA A 31 -1.23 2.45 -20.85
N GLN A 32 -2.06 3.31 -20.26
CA GLN A 32 -3.23 3.91 -20.94
C GLN A 32 -2.82 4.85 -22.07
N VAL A 33 -1.80 5.68 -21.83
CA VAL A 33 -1.21 6.57 -22.84
C VAL A 33 -0.72 5.77 -24.03
N ILE A 34 0.07 4.71 -23.78
CA ILE A 34 0.60 3.84 -24.84
C ILE A 34 -0.53 3.13 -25.61
N SER A 35 -1.58 2.68 -24.90
CA SER A 35 -2.66 1.91 -25.50
C SER A 35 -3.77 2.73 -26.16
N GLY A 36 -3.62 4.05 -26.21
CA GLY A 36 -4.50 4.95 -26.97
C GLY A 36 -5.82 5.31 -26.31
N GLY A 37 -5.93 5.28 -24.97
CA GLY A 37 -7.10 5.83 -24.30
C GLY A 37 -7.41 5.28 -22.90
N ASN A 38 -8.34 5.98 -22.24
CA ASN A 38 -8.83 5.61 -20.91
C ASN A 38 -9.60 4.28 -20.96
N ARG A 39 -9.26 3.36 -20.05
CA ARG A 39 -9.95 2.07 -19.91
C ARG A 39 -11.15 2.23 -18.97
N LEU A 40 -12.17 1.38 -19.11
CA LEU A 40 -13.28 1.35 -18.13
C LEU A 40 -12.77 0.86 -16.76
N ASP A 41 -13.33 1.38 -15.67
CA ASP A 41 -12.93 1.00 -14.31
C ASP A 41 -12.98 -0.51 -14.05
N LYS A 42 -13.99 -1.21 -14.59
CA LYS A 42 -14.06 -2.67 -14.49
C LYS A 42 -12.80 -3.39 -15.01
N PHE A 43 -12.14 -2.83 -16.02
CA PHE A 43 -10.87 -3.36 -16.52
C PHE A 43 -9.71 -2.95 -15.63
N LYS A 44 -9.67 -1.69 -15.17
CA LYS A 44 -8.65 -1.20 -14.24
C LYS A 44 -8.65 -1.99 -12.92
N VAL A 45 -9.82 -2.27 -12.36
CA VAL A 45 -10.04 -3.11 -11.17
C VAL A 45 -9.58 -4.55 -11.42
N ARG A 46 -9.82 -5.10 -12.61
CA ARG A 46 -9.30 -6.42 -12.98
C ARG A 46 -7.78 -6.43 -13.05
N VAL A 47 -7.17 -5.37 -13.59
CA VAL A 47 -5.72 -5.19 -13.63
C VAL A 47 -5.17 -5.08 -12.21
N LEU A 48 -5.77 -4.26 -11.34
CA LEU A 48 -5.43 -4.17 -9.92
C LEU A 48 -5.39 -5.56 -9.27
N ASN A 49 -6.44 -6.38 -9.45
CA ASN A 49 -6.50 -7.72 -8.86
C ASN A 49 -5.37 -8.67 -9.31
N ARG A 50 -4.82 -8.48 -10.52
CA ARG A 50 -3.71 -9.30 -11.03
C ARG A 50 -2.39 -8.99 -10.32
N TYR A 51 -2.23 -7.76 -9.85
CA TYR A 51 -1.07 -7.34 -9.07
C TYR A 51 -1.25 -7.58 -7.57
N LEU A 52 -2.32 -8.25 -7.14
CA LEU A 52 -2.48 -8.68 -5.76
C LEU A 52 -2.14 -10.16 -5.63
N GLU A 53 -1.56 -10.52 -4.49
CA GLU A 53 -1.27 -11.91 -4.19
C GLU A 53 -1.56 -12.25 -2.74
N GLY A 54 -1.55 -13.55 -2.43
CA GLY A 54 -1.68 -14.06 -1.07
C GLY A 54 -2.91 -13.51 -0.33
N PRO A 55 -2.75 -13.10 0.95
CA PRO A 55 -3.84 -12.56 1.77
C PRO A 55 -4.48 -11.30 1.19
N ALA A 56 -3.69 -10.41 0.55
CA ALA A 56 -4.21 -9.19 -0.06
C ALA A 56 -5.22 -9.47 -1.16
N ARG A 57 -4.92 -10.43 -2.05
CA ARG A 57 -5.85 -10.84 -3.10
C ARG A 57 -7.10 -11.51 -2.54
N LYS A 58 -6.96 -12.42 -1.57
CA LYS A 58 -8.09 -13.11 -0.93
C LYS A 58 -9.04 -12.12 -0.24
N CYS A 59 -8.50 -11.11 0.45
CA CYS A 59 -9.28 -10.04 1.06
C CYS A 59 -10.02 -9.23 -0.02
N PHE A 60 -9.30 -8.83 -1.08
CA PHE A 60 -9.88 -8.07 -2.18
C PHE A 60 -11.03 -8.82 -2.87
N ASP A 61 -10.83 -10.10 -3.21
CA ASP A 61 -11.85 -10.91 -3.88
C ASP A 61 -13.15 -11.05 -3.06
N ARG A 62 -13.06 -11.04 -1.73
CA ARG A 62 -14.22 -11.04 -0.83
C ARG A 62 -14.91 -9.69 -0.75
N MET A 63 -14.15 -8.60 -0.69
CA MET A 63 -14.69 -7.26 -0.43
C MET A 63 -15.10 -6.50 -1.70
N LYS A 64 -14.52 -6.83 -2.87
CA LYS A 64 -14.74 -6.08 -4.12
C LYS A 64 -16.20 -5.94 -4.53
N ALA A 65 -17.04 -6.95 -4.25
CA ALA A 65 -18.46 -6.92 -4.59
C ALA A 65 -19.20 -5.91 -3.69
N PHE A 66 -18.86 -5.88 -2.41
CA PHE A 66 -19.42 -4.94 -1.44
C PHE A 66 -19.02 -3.50 -1.79
N TRP A 67 -17.73 -3.25 -2.02
CA TRP A 67 -17.26 -1.91 -2.40
C TRP A 67 -17.79 -1.44 -3.77
N ALA A 68 -18.04 -2.36 -4.70
CA ALA A 68 -18.64 -2.01 -5.99
C ALA A 68 -20.09 -1.50 -5.87
N VAL A 69 -20.82 -1.87 -4.80
CA VAL A 69 -22.15 -1.32 -4.52
C VAL A 69 -22.06 0.15 -4.08
N GLU A 70 -21.02 0.50 -3.32
CA GLU A 70 -20.79 1.88 -2.89
C GLU A 70 -20.36 2.76 -4.07
N ALA A 71 -19.29 2.37 -4.76
CA ALA A 71 -18.88 2.97 -6.03
C ALA A 71 -18.01 1.99 -6.84
N PRO A 72 -18.37 1.70 -8.11
CA PRO A 72 -17.65 0.75 -8.96
C PRO A 72 -16.43 1.38 -9.66
N THR A 73 -15.71 2.30 -9.00
CA THR A 73 -14.53 2.98 -9.55
C THR A 73 -13.23 2.39 -8.99
N LEU A 74 -12.14 2.46 -9.76
CA LEU A 74 -10.82 2.05 -9.27
C LEU A 74 -10.40 2.89 -8.06
N GLU A 75 -10.59 4.21 -8.13
CA GLU A 75 -10.28 5.16 -7.07
C GLU A 75 -10.92 4.77 -5.74
N HIS A 76 -12.24 4.50 -5.74
CA HIS A 76 -12.94 4.06 -4.54
C HIS A 76 -12.37 2.76 -3.97
N MET A 77 -12.08 1.78 -4.84
CA MET A 77 -11.48 0.52 -4.40
C MET A 77 -10.05 0.70 -3.83
N MET A 78 -9.25 1.60 -4.40
CA MET A 78 -7.92 1.94 -3.89
C MET A 78 -8.02 2.61 -2.51
N ASN A 79 -8.97 3.52 -2.33
CA ASN A 79 -9.21 4.19 -1.05
C ASN A 79 -9.68 3.24 0.05
N ARG A 80 -10.66 2.36 -0.24
CA ARG A 80 -11.10 1.34 0.72
C ARG A 80 -9.98 0.40 1.13
N ARG A 81 -9.08 0.06 0.21
CA ARG A 81 -7.89 -0.72 0.55
C ARG A 81 -6.89 0.08 1.35
N LEU A 82 -6.71 1.37 1.06
CA LEU A 82 -5.87 2.23 1.87
C LEU A 82 -6.34 2.20 3.32
N GLU A 83 -7.65 2.34 3.60
CA GLU A 83 -8.20 2.24 4.95
C GLU A 83 -7.85 0.89 5.64
N VAL A 84 -7.93 -0.23 4.92
CA VAL A 84 -7.57 -1.56 5.44
C VAL A 84 -6.08 -1.65 5.83
N TYR A 85 -5.20 -1.02 5.05
CA TYR A 85 -3.74 -1.10 5.24
C TYR A 85 -3.13 0.14 5.92
N ALA A 86 -3.91 1.18 6.20
CA ALA A 86 -3.51 2.43 6.83
C ALA A 86 -3.28 2.31 8.34
N LYS A 87 -3.17 1.09 8.89
CA LYS A 87 -2.68 0.90 10.25
C LYS A 87 -1.22 1.32 10.31
N GLU A 88 -1.01 2.58 10.67
CA GLU A 88 0.30 3.14 10.99
C GLU A 88 0.73 2.75 12.41
N ILE A 89 2.04 2.67 12.61
CA ILE A 89 2.61 2.76 13.95
C ILE A 89 2.30 4.12 14.58
N THR A 90 1.87 4.09 15.84
CA THR A 90 1.69 5.29 16.66
C THR A 90 3.04 5.90 17.03
N ILE A 91 3.08 7.17 17.41
CA ILE A 91 4.30 7.83 17.89
C ILE A 91 4.90 7.07 19.09
N GLU A 92 4.06 6.52 19.96
CA GLU A 92 4.48 5.68 21.08
C GLU A 92 5.16 4.39 20.61
N GLN A 93 4.60 3.73 19.59
CA GLN A 93 5.21 2.55 18.98
C GLN A 93 6.53 2.89 18.28
N THR A 94 6.61 4.01 17.56
CA THR A 94 7.87 4.50 16.95
C THR A 94 8.93 4.81 18.01
N SER A 95 8.56 5.50 19.10
CA SER A 95 9.47 5.82 20.22
C SER A 95 9.98 4.56 20.92
N TRP A 96 9.10 3.57 21.12
CA TRP A 96 9.49 2.27 21.65
C TRP A 96 10.44 1.52 20.70
N LEU A 97 10.17 1.53 19.40
CA LEU A 97 11.02 0.93 18.37
C LEU A 97 12.40 1.59 18.28
N MET A 98 12.48 2.92 18.45
CA MET A 98 13.76 3.64 18.48
C MET A 98 14.61 3.31 19.72
N LYS A 99 13.96 2.99 20.85
CA LYS A 99 14.64 2.60 22.11
C LYS A 99 14.91 1.09 22.20
N ALA A 100 14.28 0.30 21.34
CA ALA A 100 14.41 -1.15 21.36
C ALA A 100 15.82 -1.58 20.98
N ARG A 101 16.31 -2.63 21.66
CA ARG A 101 17.60 -3.24 21.35
C ARG A 101 17.56 -3.82 19.93
N LYS A 102 18.67 -3.70 19.19
CA LYS A 102 18.83 -4.30 17.85
C LYS A 102 18.37 -5.76 17.86
N ARG A 103 17.56 -6.16 16.87
CA ARG A 103 17.07 -7.54 16.74
C ARG A 103 18.27 -8.51 16.57
N PRO A 104 18.27 -9.68 17.21
CA PRO A 104 19.42 -10.58 17.23
C PRO A 104 19.80 -11.15 15.84
N ASN A 105 18.86 -11.17 14.89
CA ASN A 105 19.06 -11.70 13.54
C ASN A 105 19.09 -10.63 12.43
N SER A 106 19.19 -9.34 12.76
CA SER A 106 19.29 -8.27 11.73
C SER A 106 20.72 -7.76 11.56
N SER A 107 21.07 -7.32 10.36
CA SER A 107 22.28 -6.52 10.15
C SER A 107 22.10 -5.09 10.70
N TRP A 108 23.20 -4.37 10.95
CA TRP A 108 23.12 -2.96 11.33
C TRP A 108 22.51 -2.10 10.21
N THR A 109 22.75 -2.47 8.94
CA THR A 109 22.17 -1.81 7.77
C THR A 109 20.65 -1.97 7.72
N GLU A 110 20.13 -3.18 7.92
CA GLU A 110 18.68 -3.42 8.00
C GLU A 110 18.04 -2.67 9.18
N GLN A 111 18.72 -2.63 10.33
CA GLN A 111 18.25 -1.87 11.49
C GLN A 111 18.20 -0.36 11.19
N TYR A 112 19.20 0.18 10.48
CA TYR A 112 19.22 1.58 10.08
C TYR A 112 18.10 1.90 9.08
N LEU A 113 17.92 1.08 8.04
CA LEU A 113 16.84 1.23 7.07
C LEU A 113 15.45 1.16 7.73
N TYR A 114 15.28 0.24 8.68
CA TYR A 114 14.06 0.13 9.49
C TYR A 114 13.75 1.44 10.24
N LEU A 115 14.75 2.01 10.93
CA LEU A 115 14.60 3.24 11.70
C LEU A 115 14.30 4.44 10.79
N MET A 116 14.99 4.54 9.65
CA MET A 116 14.75 5.59 8.64
C MET A 116 13.33 5.52 8.07
N CYS A 117 12.84 4.32 7.72
CA CYS A 117 11.48 4.13 7.23
C CYS A 117 10.41 4.39 8.32
N SER A 118 10.79 4.25 9.60
CA SER A 118 9.92 4.50 10.76
C SER A 118 9.79 5.97 11.12
N ASP A 119 10.73 6.81 10.69
CA ASP A 119 10.71 8.23 10.98
C ASP A 119 9.67 8.95 10.11
N LYS A 120 8.63 9.48 10.77
CA LYS A 120 7.56 10.23 10.09
C LYS A 120 8.05 11.55 9.49
N SER A 121 9.19 12.09 9.93
CA SER A 121 9.77 13.33 9.38
C SER A 121 10.31 13.16 7.95
N CYS A 122 10.65 11.92 7.57
CA CYS A 122 11.12 11.57 6.23
C CYS A 122 9.99 11.19 5.27
N ARG A 123 8.74 11.06 5.77
CA ARG A 123 7.57 10.83 4.91
C ARG A 123 6.97 12.18 4.52
N PRO A 124 6.61 12.38 3.24
CA PRO A 124 5.88 13.57 2.86
C PRO A 124 4.55 13.61 3.64
N LEU A 125 4.43 14.58 4.55
CA LEU A 125 3.20 14.96 5.24
C LEU A 125 2.23 15.51 4.19
N GLY A 126 1.57 14.62 3.46
CA GLY A 126 0.44 14.98 2.61
C GLY A 126 -0.83 15.09 3.46
N PRO A 127 -1.80 15.96 3.09
CA PRO A 127 -3.11 15.96 3.72
C PRO A 127 -3.80 14.60 3.48
N ALA A 128 -5.02 14.42 3.98
CA ALA A 128 -5.85 13.26 3.66
C ALA A 128 -6.12 13.20 2.13
N VAL A 129 -5.16 12.67 1.38
CA VAL A 129 -5.23 12.51 -0.07
C VAL A 129 -5.77 11.11 -0.30
N HIS A 130 -7.01 11.07 -0.74
CA HIS A 130 -7.62 9.91 -1.38
C HIS A 130 -6.71 9.46 -2.56
N LEU A 131 -6.44 8.16 -2.66
CA LEU A 131 -5.80 7.53 -3.83
C LEU A 131 -6.75 7.50 -5.02
#